data_AF-A0A354IXC4-F1
#
_entry.id   AF-A0A354IXC4-F1
#
_cell.length_a   1.000
_cell.length_b   1.000
_cell.length_c   1.000
_cell.angle_alpha   90.00
_cell.angle_beta   90.00
_cell.angle_gamma   90.00
#
_symmetry.space_group_name_H-M   'P 1'
#
loop_
_entity.id
_entity.type
_entity.pdbx_description
1 polymer ?
#
loop_
_entity_poly.entity_id
_entity_poly.type
_entity_poly.pdbx_seq_one_letter_code
_entity_poly.pdbx_strand_id
1 'polypeptide(L)'
;MRYVETGARLAGEPQPQAAARRVLALETRLAQAHVPAAEAMNPAHVRSLDAHQLAQRAPGLAWDAFLQASAIPDGHAVNVVQPAAAGAIAALQRDLPLDDWKLYFRLRLLDVSAPLLPAPFRAAHFEFRGKALGGLSVPVPQDERALDALTETLGDGLGALYMARHFPPGHKARVEAMTAQLQRAASEAVVHIPWLGTQARKEAQAKIAGMRAKVGYPATWRDYGTLAIEPGDALGNRNRARRHEWLRLAALSGTAVERGAWAMSPLEANAFYDPMLNEINLPAAILQAPFFDAAADDASNYGGIGALIAHEISHAFDATGSQFDSRGVQRDWWTAADHAAFDAFSKGLAARFDALEALPGIRVNGRLTLSENMADLMGLQLAWRAYQHALGGKPAPVIGGRSGAQRFFLAYAQQWAVKRRDERTLQLLTSDPHAPPALRANFPAMQLDAFHDAFGTRTGDAMYLAPAARLRVW
;
A
#
# COMPACT_ATOMS: atom_id res chain seq x y z
N MET A 1 17.57 -9.28 20.41
CA MET A 1 18.38 -10.43 20.88
C MET A 1 17.59 -11.44 21.71
N ARG A 2 16.94 -11.05 22.82
CA ARG A 2 16.26 -11.96 23.76
C ARG A 2 15.21 -12.90 23.11
N TYR A 3 14.46 -12.39 22.15
CA TYR A 3 13.50 -13.19 21.36
C TYR A 3 14.17 -14.30 20.54
N VAL A 4 15.22 -13.95 19.78
CA VAL A 4 15.97 -14.91 18.94
C VAL A 4 16.61 -16.01 19.79
N GLU A 5 17.17 -15.66 20.97
CA GLU A 5 17.71 -16.64 21.92
C GLU A 5 16.62 -17.59 22.43
N THR A 6 15.44 -17.07 22.74
CA THR A 6 14.30 -17.89 23.16
C THR A 6 13.90 -18.86 22.05
N GLY A 7 13.82 -18.37 20.81
CA GLY A 7 13.56 -19.22 19.63
C GLY A 7 14.60 -20.31 19.45
N ALA A 8 15.89 -19.98 19.56
CA ALA A 8 16.99 -20.95 19.47
C ALA A 8 16.90 -22.01 20.58
N ARG A 9 16.57 -21.61 21.81
CA ARG A 9 16.38 -22.54 22.93
C ARG A 9 15.22 -23.50 22.69
N LEU A 10 14.08 -22.98 22.24
CA LEU A 10 12.91 -23.79 21.91
C LEU A 10 13.16 -24.71 20.71
N ALA A 11 14.07 -24.35 19.81
CA ALA A 11 14.53 -25.19 18.71
C ALA A 11 15.51 -26.30 19.13
N GLY A 12 15.94 -26.32 20.40
CA GLY A 12 16.94 -27.27 20.90
C GLY A 12 18.37 -26.96 20.47
N GLU A 13 18.69 -25.69 20.15
CA GLU A 13 20.08 -25.31 19.88
C GLU A 13 20.93 -25.48 21.15
N PRO A 14 22.10 -26.14 21.06
CA PRO A 14 22.91 -26.45 22.25
C PRO A 14 23.51 -25.20 22.92
N GLN A 15 23.75 -24.15 22.13
CA GLN A 15 24.25 -22.86 22.61
C GLN A 15 23.33 -21.73 22.12
N PRO A 16 22.13 -21.56 22.72
CA PRO A 16 21.09 -20.69 22.18
C PRO A 16 21.51 -19.21 22.14
N GLN A 17 22.32 -18.76 23.10
CA GLN A 17 22.86 -17.40 23.10
C GLN A 17 23.85 -17.16 21.96
N ALA A 18 24.76 -18.11 21.71
CA ALA A 18 25.72 -18.02 20.61
C ALA A 18 24.99 -18.08 19.25
N ALA A 19 24.00 -18.98 19.12
CA ALA A 19 23.14 -19.07 17.95
C ALA A 19 22.41 -17.74 17.67
N ALA A 20 21.81 -17.12 18.69
CA ALA A 20 21.14 -15.83 18.55
C ALA A 20 22.07 -14.70 18.13
N ARG A 21 23.31 -14.67 18.63
CA ARG A 21 24.32 -13.67 18.20
C ARG A 21 24.70 -13.86 16.73
N ARG A 22 24.91 -15.10 16.28
CA ARG A 22 25.22 -15.43 14.88
C ARG A 22 24.08 -14.99 13.95
N VAL A 23 22.84 -15.33 14.31
CA VAL A 23 21.64 -14.94 13.53
C VAL A 23 21.48 -13.43 13.49
N LEU A 24 21.61 -12.73 14.62
CA LEU A 24 21.51 -11.27 14.64
C LEU A 24 22.64 -10.59 13.85
N ALA A 25 23.85 -11.13 13.88
CA ALA A 25 24.97 -10.62 13.10
C ALA A 25 24.71 -10.77 11.59
N LEU A 26 24.17 -11.92 11.15
CA LEU A 26 23.75 -12.11 9.76
C LEU A 26 22.60 -11.17 9.38
N GLU A 27 21.54 -11.06 10.20
CA GLU A 27 20.44 -10.11 9.96
C GLU A 27 20.94 -8.66 9.85
N THR A 28 21.96 -8.29 10.64
CA THR A 28 22.57 -6.96 10.58
C THR A 28 23.31 -6.73 9.27
N ARG A 29 24.07 -7.72 8.78
CA ARG A 29 24.73 -7.65 7.46
C ARG A 29 23.72 -7.56 6.32
N LEU A 30 22.62 -8.32 6.40
CA LEU A 30 21.51 -8.23 5.44
C LEU A 30 20.86 -6.85 5.47
N ALA A 31 20.61 -6.29 6.65
CA ALA A 31 20.02 -4.96 6.79
C ALA A 31 20.93 -3.86 6.24
N GLN A 32 22.25 -3.97 6.44
CA GLN A 32 23.24 -3.03 5.88
C GLN A 32 23.35 -3.10 4.35
N ALA A 33 22.95 -4.22 3.75
CA ALA A 33 22.93 -4.38 2.30
C ALA A 33 21.69 -3.74 1.64
N HIS A 34 20.59 -3.55 2.37
CA HIS A 34 19.38 -2.94 1.85
C HIS A 34 19.54 -1.43 1.66
N VAL A 35 18.79 -0.89 0.70
CA VAL A 35 18.67 0.56 0.51
C VAL A 35 17.60 1.15 1.45
N PRO A 36 17.61 2.46 1.73
CA PRO A 36 16.53 3.11 2.48
C PRO A 36 15.14 2.83 1.88
N ALA A 37 14.10 2.76 2.72
CA ALA A 37 12.74 2.39 2.29
C ALA A 37 12.22 3.25 1.12
N ALA A 38 12.45 4.56 1.16
CA ALA A 38 12.05 5.47 0.08
C ALA A 38 12.73 5.17 -1.27
N GLU A 39 13.94 4.58 -1.27
CA GLU A 39 14.64 4.18 -2.49
C GLU A 39 14.20 2.80 -2.97
N ALA A 40 13.86 1.90 -2.06
CA ALA A 40 13.36 0.57 -2.36
C ALA A 40 11.99 0.60 -3.06
N MET A 41 11.21 1.66 -2.86
CA MET A 41 9.89 1.87 -3.47
C MET A 41 9.95 2.55 -4.85
N ASN A 42 11.12 3.01 -5.30
CA ASN A 42 11.23 3.74 -6.57
C ASN A 42 11.31 2.79 -7.78
N PRO A 43 10.32 2.78 -8.68
CA PRO A 43 10.33 1.92 -9.88
C PRO A 43 11.55 2.12 -10.76
N ALA A 44 12.16 3.31 -10.78
CA ALA A 44 13.38 3.60 -11.55
C ALA A 44 14.59 2.74 -11.13
N HIS A 45 14.56 2.12 -9.95
CA HIS A 45 15.63 1.25 -9.46
C HIS A 45 15.45 -0.23 -9.81
N VAL A 46 14.25 -0.63 -10.24
CA VAL A 46 13.95 -2.02 -10.61
C VAL A 46 14.71 -2.40 -11.89
N ARG A 47 15.28 -3.61 -11.92
CA ARG A 47 15.93 -4.16 -13.12
C ARG A 47 15.35 -5.51 -13.45
N SER A 48 14.94 -5.70 -14.71
CA SER A 48 14.58 -7.02 -15.21
C SER A 48 15.85 -7.76 -15.61
N LEU A 49 16.17 -8.86 -14.93
CA LEU A 49 17.38 -9.64 -15.12
C LEU A 49 17.05 -11.13 -15.28
N ASP A 50 17.62 -11.77 -16.30
CA ASP A 50 17.61 -13.23 -16.40
C ASP A 50 18.66 -13.87 -15.46
N ALA A 51 18.63 -15.21 -15.35
CA ALA A 51 19.53 -15.95 -14.46
C ALA A 51 21.01 -15.73 -14.77
N HIS A 52 21.37 -15.61 -16.04
CA HIS A 52 22.74 -15.36 -16.48
C HIS A 52 23.20 -13.95 -16.12
N GLN A 53 22.35 -12.94 -16.35
CA GLN A 53 22.59 -11.56 -15.95
C GLN A 53 22.68 -11.40 -14.42
N LEU A 54 21.87 -12.15 -13.66
CA LEU A 54 21.96 -12.25 -12.21
C LEU A 54 23.29 -12.84 -11.76
N ALA A 55 23.74 -13.94 -12.38
CA ALA A 55 25.04 -14.54 -12.06
C ALA A 55 26.21 -13.58 -12.31
N GLN A 56 26.13 -12.74 -13.35
CA GLN A 56 27.14 -11.72 -13.64
C GLN A 56 27.08 -10.52 -12.67
N ARG A 57 25.88 -10.01 -12.35
CA ARG A 57 25.69 -8.77 -11.58
C ARG A 57 25.66 -9.00 -10.06
N ALA A 58 25.29 -10.20 -9.64
CA ALA A 58 25.15 -10.61 -8.25
C ALA A 58 25.79 -12.00 -8.04
N PRO A 59 27.12 -12.15 -8.22
CA PRO A 59 27.78 -13.44 -8.09
C PRO A 59 27.79 -13.92 -6.63
N GLY A 60 27.66 -15.23 -6.45
CA GLY A 60 27.75 -15.88 -5.13
C GLY A 60 26.50 -16.65 -4.70
N LEU A 61 25.41 -16.55 -5.46
CA LEU A 61 24.25 -17.42 -5.35
C LEU A 61 24.13 -18.28 -6.62
N ALA A 62 23.73 -19.55 -6.45
CA ALA A 62 23.39 -20.43 -7.57
C ALA A 62 22.02 -20.05 -8.13
N TRP A 63 21.96 -18.98 -8.93
CA TRP A 63 20.71 -18.38 -9.40
C TRP A 63 19.82 -19.34 -10.20
N ASP A 64 20.40 -20.18 -11.06
CA ASP A 64 19.63 -21.21 -11.79
C ASP A 64 18.92 -22.16 -10.81
N ALA A 65 19.66 -22.69 -9.84
CA ALA A 65 19.10 -23.57 -8.82
C ALA A 65 18.06 -22.85 -7.95
N PHE A 66 18.28 -21.57 -7.62
CA PHE A 66 17.34 -20.77 -6.85
C PHE A 66 16.02 -20.54 -7.59
N LEU A 67 16.08 -20.16 -8.87
CA LEU A 67 14.89 -19.91 -9.70
C LEU A 67 14.14 -21.21 -10.00
N GLN A 68 14.87 -22.30 -10.29
CA GLN A 68 14.29 -23.64 -10.47
C GLN A 68 13.60 -24.13 -9.19
N ALA A 69 14.24 -24.00 -8.02
CA ALA A 69 13.63 -24.34 -6.73
C ALA A 69 12.41 -23.46 -6.41
N SER A 70 12.38 -22.24 -6.96
CA SER A 70 11.25 -21.32 -6.89
C SER A 70 10.16 -21.64 -7.93
N ALA A 71 10.29 -22.69 -8.73
CA ALA A 71 9.34 -23.09 -9.78
C ALA A 71 9.01 -21.97 -10.79
N ILE A 72 9.92 -20.99 -10.93
CA ILE A 72 9.82 -19.98 -11.99
C ILE A 72 10.26 -20.68 -13.29
N PRO A 73 9.48 -20.58 -14.39
CA PRO A 73 9.85 -21.23 -15.63
C PRO A 73 11.21 -20.75 -16.16
N ASP A 74 11.97 -21.66 -16.76
CA ASP A 74 13.33 -21.38 -17.24
C ASP A 74 13.35 -20.31 -18.33
N GLY A 75 14.43 -19.52 -18.38
CA GLY A 75 14.66 -18.51 -19.43
C GLY A 75 13.89 -17.21 -19.25
N HIS A 76 13.08 -17.07 -18.20
CA HIS A 76 12.38 -15.81 -17.90
C HIS A 76 13.21 -14.88 -17.03
N ALA A 77 13.15 -13.58 -17.33
CA ALA A 77 13.72 -12.55 -16.49
C ALA A 77 12.85 -12.29 -15.25
N VAL A 78 13.49 -11.91 -14.15
CA VAL A 78 12.84 -11.52 -12.90
C VAL A 78 13.08 -10.04 -12.61
N ASN A 79 12.11 -9.41 -11.96
CA ASN A 79 12.25 -8.03 -11.50
C ASN A 79 13.06 -7.99 -10.19
N VAL A 80 14.26 -7.44 -10.24
CA VAL A 80 15.13 -7.19 -9.09
C VAL A 80 14.89 -5.77 -8.59
N VAL A 81 14.16 -5.65 -7.48
CA VAL A 81 13.75 -4.36 -6.90
C VAL A 81 14.93 -3.57 -6.33
N GLN A 82 15.92 -4.26 -5.76
CA GLN A 82 17.12 -3.64 -5.18
C GLN A 82 18.38 -4.33 -5.74
N PRO A 83 18.84 -3.98 -6.95
CA PRO A 83 19.97 -4.66 -7.59
C PRO A 83 21.26 -4.65 -6.76
N ALA A 84 21.57 -3.53 -6.10
CA ALA A 84 22.74 -3.41 -5.23
C ALA A 84 22.65 -4.36 -4.03
N ALA A 85 21.48 -4.42 -3.38
CA ALA A 85 21.24 -5.33 -2.26
C ALA A 85 21.32 -6.80 -2.70
N ALA A 86 20.75 -7.14 -3.87
CA ALA A 86 20.86 -8.49 -4.42
C ALA A 86 22.32 -8.91 -4.63
N GLY A 87 23.16 -8.01 -5.15
CA GLY A 87 24.60 -8.24 -5.29
C GLY A 87 25.31 -8.46 -3.95
N ALA A 88 25.06 -7.59 -2.98
CA ALA A 88 25.66 -7.71 -1.64
C ALA A 88 25.20 -8.99 -0.91
N ILE A 89 23.92 -9.35 -1.00
CA ILE A 89 23.37 -10.57 -0.39
C ILE A 89 23.93 -11.82 -1.07
N ALA A 90 24.07 -11.83 -2.39
CA ALA A 90 24.71 -12.94 -3.10
C ALA A 90 26.18 -13.13 -2.68
N ALA A 91 26.93 -12.04 -2.47
CA ALA A 91 28.28 -12.12 -1.92
C ALA A 91 28.29 -12.72 -0.51
N LEU A 92 27.35 -12.34 0.37
CA LEU A 92 27.22 -12.96 1.69
C LEU A 92 26.92 -14.46 1.63
N GLN A 93 26.18 -14.94 0.63
CA GLN A 93 25.92 -16.38 0.43
C GLN A 93 27.20 -17.14 0.10
N ARG A 94 28.10 -16.55 -0.68
CA ARG A 94 29.42 -17.12 -0.98
C ARG A 94 30.37 -17.08 0.22
N ASP A 95 30.38 -15.96 0.95
CA ASP A 95 31.44 -15.65 1.92
C ASP A 95 31.16 -16.19 3.32
N LEU A 96 29.90 -16.42 3.68
CA LEU A 96 29.52 -16.90 5.00
C LEU A 96 29.37 -18.43 5.06
N PRO A 97 29.70 -19.07 6.20
CA PRO A 97 29.52 -20.50 6.37
C PRO A 97 28.07 -20.94 6.12
N LEU A 98 27.90 -22.06 5.40
CA LEU A 98 26.57 -22.66 5.16
C LEU A 98 25.79 -22.90 6.46
N ASP A 99 26.47 -23.23 7.55
CA ASP A 99 25.83 -23.46 8.85
C ASP A 99 25.22 -22.19 9.46
N ASP A 100 25.74 -20.99 9.14
CA ASP A 100 25.10 -19.73 9.55
C ASP A 100 23.78 -19.53 8.80
N TRP A 101 23.74 -19.83 7.49
CA TRP A 101 22.53 -19.75 6.68
C TRP A 101 21.48 -20.77 7.11
N LYS A 102 21.88 -22.03 7.36
CA LYS A 102 20.98 -23.07 7.88
C LYS A 102 20.36 -22.65 9.21
N LEU A 103 21.18 -22.14 10.13
CA LEU A 103 20.71 -21.66 11.43
C LEU A 103 19.73 -20.48 11.27
N TYR A 104 20.09 -19.50 10.43
CA TYR A 104 19.22 -18.36 10.11
C TYR A 104 17.87 -18.82 9.56
N PHE A 105 17.85 -19.63 8.49
CA PHE A 105 16.59 -20.10 7.90
C PHE A 105 15.76 -20.96 8.86
N ARG A 106 16.41 -21.78 9.70
CA ARG A 106 15.72 -22.54 10.76
C ARG A 106 14.99 -21.62 11.72
N LEU A 107 15.67 -20.60 12.27
CA LEU A 107 15.04 -19.68 13.21
C LEU A 107 14.01 -18.76 12.53
N ARG A 108 14.22 -18.36 11.27
CA ARG A 108 13.24 -17.60 10.48
C ARG A 108 11.98 -18.41 10.20
N LEU A 109 12.11 -19.70 9.89
CA LEU A 109 10.97 -20.60 9.74
C LEU A 109 10.17 -20.70 11.04
N LEU A 110 10.85 -20.83 12.18
CA LEU A 110 10.19 -20.83 13.49
C LEU A 110 9.48 -19.51 13.79
N ASP A 111 10.09 -18.36 13.47
CA ASP A 111 9.47 -17.04 13.64
C ASP A 111 8.16 -16.92 12.83
N VAL A 112 8.19 -17.24 11.52
CA VAL A 112 7.00 -17.11 10.65
C VAL A 112 5.93 -18.17 10.91
N SER A 113 6.29 -19.29 11.53
CA SER A 113 5.36 -20.35 11.91
C SER A 113 4.88 -20.24 13.36
N ALA A 114 5.52 -19.42 14.19
CA ALA A 114 5.28 -19.33 15.63
C ALA A 114 3.80 -19.21 16.02
N PRO A 115 2.94 -18.44 15.32
CA PRO A 115 1.51 -18.36 15.65
C PRO A 115 0.75 -19.69 15.63
N LEU A 116 1.26 -20.70 14.92
CA LEU A 116 0.68 -22.04 14.79
C LEU A 116 1.43 -23.12 15.61
N LEU A 117 2.55 -22.76 16.25
CA LEU A 117 3.37 -23.67 17.05
C LEU A 117 2.85 -23.78 18.50
N PRO A 118 3.36 -24.72 19.33
CA PRO A 118 2.98 -24.83 20.74
C PRO A 118 3.13 -23.53 21.55
N ALA A 119 2.44 -23.47 22.69
CA ALA A 119 2.29 -22.25 23.50
C ALA A 119 3.59 -21.47 23.80
N PRO A 120 4.74 -22.12 24.11
CA PRO A 120 6.00 -21.38 24.34
C PRO A 120 6.47 -20.55 23.14
N PHE A 121 6.31 -21.06 21.91
CA PHE A 121 6.66 -20.31 20.69
C PHE A 121 5.72 -19.12 20.50
N ARG A 122 4.41 -19.33 20.65
CA ARG A 122 3.41 -18.26 20.55
C ARG A 122 3.63 -17.16 21.58
N ALA A 123 3.96 -17.53 22.81
CA ALA A 123 4.25 -16.58 23.88
C ALA A 123 5.48 -15.73 23.57
N ALA A 124 6.59 -16.36 23.17
CA ALA A 124 7.80 -15.64 22.78
C ALA A 124 7.56 -14.70 21.58
N HIS A 125 6.82 -15.16 20.57
CA HIS A 125 6.45 -14.35 19.41
C HIS A 125 5.56 -13.18 19.79
N PHE A 126 4.57 -13.37 20.67
CA PHE A 126 3.70 -12.30 21.15
C PHE A 126 4.48 -11.24 21.94
N GLU A 127 5.37 -11.64 22.86
CA GLU A 127 6.17 -10.68 23.63
C GLU A 127 7.01 -9.77 22.75
N PHE A 128 7.51 -10.28 21.62
CA PHE A 128 8.30 -9.48 20.67
C PHE A 128 7.44 -8.77 19.61
N ARG A 129 6.78 -9.53 18.73
CA ARG A 129 6.04 -8.99 17.58
C ARG A 129 4.75 -8.28 17.98
N GLY A 130 4.03 -8.83 18.96
CA GLY A 130 2.78 -8.27 19.45
C GLY A 130 3.01 -7.07 20.36
N LYS A 131 3.74 -7.28 21.45
CA LYS A 131 3.90 -6.29 22.52
C LYS A 131 5.01 -5.30 22.26
N ALA A 132 6.27 -5.76 22.09
CA ALA A 132 7.39 -4.84 21.94
C ALA A 132 7.36 -4.01 20.64
N LEU A 133 6.91 -4.60 19.52
CA LEU A 133 6.81 -3.89 18.24
C LEU A 133 5.41 -3.30 17.98
N GLY A 134 4.35 -4.04 18.31
CA GLY A 134 2.97 -3.65 18.01
C GLY A 134 2.24 -2.92 19.15
N GLY A 135 2.80 -2.89 20.36
CA GLY A 135 2.18 -2.31 21.56
C GLY A 135 1.00 -3.11 22.12
N LEU A 136 0.70 -4.31 21.61
CA LEU A 136 -0.46 -5.09 22.04
C LEU A 136 -0.33 -5.54 23.50
N SER A 137 -1.42 -5.42 24.27
CA SER A 137 -1.49 -5.86 25.66
C SER A 137 -1.89 -7.33 25.81
N VAL A 138 -2.68 -7.84 24.86
CA VAL A 138 -3.12 -9.25 24.80
C VAL A 138 -3.04 -9.75 23.35
N PRO A 139 -2.86 -11.07 23.13
CA PRO A 139 -2.93 -11.64 21.80
C PRO A 139 -4.32 -11.45 21.18
N VAL A 140 -4.38 -11.30 19.85
CA VAL A 140 -5.63 -11.35 19.06
C VAL A 140 -6.39 -12.64 19.39
N PRO A 141 -7.72 -12.64 19.56
CA PRO A 141 -8.52 -13.85 19.79
C PRO A 141 -8.29 -14.97 18.76
N GLN A 142 -8.54 -16.23 19.15
CA GLN A 142 -8.22 -17.38 18.31
C GLN A 142 -9.10 -17.49 17.06
N ASP A 143 -10.38 -17.20 17.21
CA ASP A 143 -11.38 -17.12 16.16
C ASP A 143 -11.04 -16.03 15.14
N GLU A 144 -10.65 -14.84 15.58
CA GLU A 144 -10.16 -13.77 14.69
C GLU A 144 -8.92 -14.22 13.90
N ARG A 145 -7.92 -14.81 14.56
CA ARG A 145 -6.73 -15.35 13.84
C ARG A 145 -7.08 -16.48 12.86
N ALA A 146 -8.11 -17.28 13.17
CA ALA A 146 -8.58 -18.32 12.27
C ALA A 146 -9.27 -17.70 11.04
N LEU A 147 -10.04 -16.63 11.24
CA LEU A 147 -10.64 -15.86 10.16
C LEU A 147 -9.58 -15.19 9.28
N ASP A 148 -8.54 -14.60 9.86
CA ASP A 148 -7.40 -14.05 9.10
C ASP A 148 -6.74 -15.14 8.24
N ALA A 149 -6.49 -16.32 8.82
CA ALA A 149 -5.89 -17.43 8.09
C ALA A 149 -6.77 -17.94 6.94
N LEU A 150 -8.09 -17.96 7.14
CA LEU A 150 -9.06 -18.30 6.10
C LEU A 150 -9.08 -17.25 4.99
N THR A 151 -9.10 -15.97 5.35
CA THR A 151 -9.08 -14.84 4.39
C THR A 151 -7.78 -14.84 3.57
N GLU A 152 -6.62 -15.06 4.19
CA GLU A 152 -5.33 -15.13 3.49
C GLU A 152 -5.18 -16.35 2.56
N THR A 153 -5.92 -17.43 2.82
CA THR A 153 -5.78 -18.70 2.09
C THR A 153 -6.88 -18.90 1.03
N LEU A 154 -8.12 -18.67 1.43
CA LEU A 154 -9.36 -18.93 0.68
C LEU A 154 -10.17 -17.63 0.47
N GLY A 155 -9.49 -16.48 0.45
CA GLY A 155 -10.12 -15.15 0.42
C GLY A 155 -11.13 -14.96 -0.71
N ASP A 156 -10.87 -15.50 -1.91
CA ASP A 156 -11.82 -15.43 -3.03
C ASP A 156 -13.07 -16.28 -2.77
N GLY A 157 -12.90 -17.48 -2.22
CA GLY A 157 -14.00 -18.38 -1.88
C GLY A 157 -14.88 -17.81 -0.76
N LEU A 158 -14.26 -17.28 0.29
CA LEU A 158 -14.97 -16.57 1.35
C LEU A 158 -15.64 -15.29 0.83
N GLY A 159 -14.95 -14.55 -0.04
CA GLY A 159 -15.44 -13.36 -0.71
C GLY A 159 -16.71 -13.63 -1.50
N ALA A 160 -16.75 -14.72 -2.28
CA ALA A 160 -17.94 -15.13 -3.03
C ALA A 160 -19.16 -15.30 -2.13
N LEU A 161 -18.99 -15.98 -1.00
CA LEU A 161 -20.05 -16.19 -0.02
C LEU A 161 -20.50 -14.89 0.65
N TYR A 162 -19.56 -14.00 0.99
CA TYR A 162 -19.86 -12.71 1.60
C TYR A 162 -20.60 -11.80 0.62
N MET A 163 -20.14 -11.67 -0.62
CA MET A 163 -20.75 -10.82 -1.63
C MET A 163 -22.20 -11.21 -1.90
N ALA A 164 -22.48 -12.52 -2.01
CA ALA A 164 -23.82 -13.05 -2.22
C ALA A 164 -24.81 -12.67 -1.09
N ARG A 165 -24.31 -12.38 0.12
CA ARG A 165 -25.14 -12.10 1.30
C ARG A 165 -25.18 -10.64 1.72
N HIS A 166 -24.09 -9.90 1.48
CA HIS A 166 -23.84 -8.62 2.16
C HIS A 166 -23.50 -7.46 1.22
N PHE A 167 -23.41 -7.68 -0.09
CA PHE A 167 -23.08 -6.60 -1.04
C PHE A 167 -24.17 -6.41 -2.11
N PRO A 168 -25.12 -5.48 -1.90
CA PRO A 168 -26.20 -5.22 -2.84
C PRO A 168 -25.69 -4.69 -4.19
N PRO A 169 -26.24 -5.13 -5.34
CA PRO A 169 -25.80 -4.67 -6.66
C PRO A 169 -25.87 -3.14 -6.86
N GLY A 170 -26.81 -2.45 -6.20
CA GLY A 170 -26.96 -0.99 -6.29
C GLY A 170 -25.77 -0.20 -5.75
N HIS A 171 -25.00 -0.75 -4.81
CA HIS A 171 -23.81 -0.10 -4.25
C HIS A 171 -22.73 0.02 -5.33
N LYS A 172 -22.50 -1.06 -6.09
CA LYS A 172 -21.53 -1.09 -7.20
C LYS A 172 -21.83 -0.02 -8.24
N ALA A 173 -23.08 0.04 -8.71
CA ALA A 173 -23.48 1.01 -9.73
C ALA A 173 -23.30 2.47 -9.28
N ARG A 174 -23.61 2.79 -8.01
CA ARG A 174 -23.42 4.15 -7.46
C ARG A 174 -21.94 4.53 -7.41
N VAL A 175 -21.08 3.62 -6.99
CA VAL A 175 -19.63 3.85 -6.91
C VAL A 175 -19.01 3.95 -8.30
N GLU A 176 -19.41 3.11 -9.25
CA GLU A 176 -18.96 3.20 -10.66
C GLU A 176 -19.32 4.56 -11.28
N ALA A 177 -20.54 5.06 -11.05
CA ALA A 177 -20.96 6.39 -11.50
C ALA A 177 -20.12 7.51 -10.89
N MET A 178 -19.83 7.43 -9.59
CA MET A 178 -18.97 8.38 -8.88
C MET A 178 -17.54 8.36 -9.42
N THR A 179 -16.97 7.17 -9.64
CA THR A 179 -15.63 7.02 -10.24
C THR A 179 -15.57 7.66 -11.63
N ALA A 180 -16.58 7.45 -12.47
CA ALA A 180 -16.64 8.09 -13.79
C ALA A 180 -16.72 9.63 -13.68
N GLN A 181 -17.42 10.17 -12.69
CA GLN A 181 -17.46 11.62 -12.43
C GLN A 181 -16.09 12.16 -11.98
N LEU A 182 -15.38 11.44 -11.11
CA LEU A 182 -14.05 11.80 -10.65
C LEU A 182 -13.02 11.75 -11.78
N GLN A 183 -13.07 10.73 -12.63
CA GLN A 183 -12.21 10.66 -13.82
C GLN A 183 -12.46 11.82 -14.79
N ARG A 184 -13.72 12.22 -14.99
CA ARG A 184 -14.05 13.42 -15.79
C ARG A 184 -13.47 14.69 -15.17
N ALA A 185 -13.69 14.90 -13.87
CA ALA A 185 -13.12 16.04 -13.15
C ALA A 185 -11.59 16.07 -13.24
N ALA A 186 -10.92 14.91 -13.21
CA ALA A 186 -9.47 14.81 -13.36
C ALA A 186 -9.04 15.19 -14.78
N SER A 187 -9.76 14.69 -15.80
CA SER A 187 -9.48 15.00 -17.20
C SER A 187 -9.69 16.48 -17.54
N GLU A 188 -10.61 17.17 -16.84
CA GLU A 188 -10.80 18.62 -16.96
C GLU A 188 -9.69 19.38 -16.21
N ALA A 189 -9.40 18.97 -14.98
CA ALA A 189 -8.38 19.57 -14.13
C ALA A 189 -6.98 19.54 -14.76
N VAL A 190 -6.59 18.42 -15.36
CA VAL A 190 -5.24 18.24 -15.92
C VAL A 190 -4.95 19.24 -17.05
N VAL A 191 -5.97 19.82 -17.70
CA VAL A 191 -5.80 20.81 -18.77
C VAL A 191 -5.37 22.18 -18.23
N HIS A 192 -5.60 22.43 -16.94
CA HIS A 192 -5.36 23.72 -16.31
C HIS A 192 -4.08 23.78 -15.48
N ILE A 193 -3.33 22.67 -15.36
CA ILE A 193 -2.04 22.64 -14.65
C ILE A 193 -1.04 23.55 -15.38
N PRO A 194 -0.62 24.70 -14.83
CA PRO A 194 0.09 25.73 -15.61
C PRO A 194 1.51 25.34 -16.02
N TRP A 195 2.18 24.54 -15.19
CA TRP A 195 3.57 24.12 -15.41
C TRP A 195 3.70 22.90 -16.33
N LEU A 196 2.60 22.21 -16.65
CA LEU A 196 2.62 20.98 -17.44
C LEU A 196 2.64 21.29 -18.95
N GLY A 197 3.68 20.88 -19.64
CA GLY A 197 3.85 21.06 -21.07
C GLY A 197 2.79 20.34 -21.91
N THR A 198 2.62 20.75 -23.16
CA THR A 198 1.58 20.24 -24.07
C THR A 198 1.65 18.73 -24.28
N GLN A 199 2.84 18.15 -24.41
CA GLN A 199 3.01 16.71 -24.61
C GLN A 199 2.63 15.93 -23.34
N ALA A 200 3.14 16.35 -22.19
CA ALA A 200 2.83 15.73 -20.91
C ALA A 200 1.33 15.82 -20.59
N ARG A 201 0.70 16.95 -20.88
CA ARG A 201 -0.75 17.14 -20.73
C ARG A 201 -1.58 16.15 -21.57
N LYS A 202 -1.20 15.94 -22.84
CA LYS A 202 -1.87 14.96 -23.71
C LYS A 202 -1.71 13.53 -23.19
N GLU A 203 -0.51 13.17 -22.74
CA GLU A 203 -0.26 11.86 -22.14
C GLU A 203 -1.08 11.65 -20.86
N ALA A 204 -1.14 12.67 -19.99
CA ALA A 204 -1.92 12.61 -18.76
C ALA A 204 -3.43 12.46 -19.03
N GLN A 205 -3.97 13.16 -20.04
CA GLN A 205 -5.35 12.95 -20.49
C GLN A 205 -5.57 11.53 -21.01
N ALA A 206 -4.66 11.00 -21.83
CA ALA A 206 -4.75 9.62 -22.32
C ALA A 206 -4.69 8.61 -21.16
N LYS A 207 -3.86 8.88 -20.14
CA LYS A 207 -3.73 8.04 -18.95
C LYS A 207 -5.01 8.02 -18.13
N ILE A 208 -5.64 9.17 -17.89
CA ILE A 208 -6.94 9.26 -17.20
C ILE A 208 -8.03 8.54 -18.01
N ALA A 209 -8.08 8.78 -19.32
CA ALA A 209 -9.09 8.17 -20.19
C ALA A 209 -8.95 6.64 -20.30
N GLY A 210 -7.72 6.13 -20.26
CA GLY A 210 -7.43 4.69 -20.29
C GLY A 210 -7.54 3.98 -18.94
N MET A 211 -7.71 4.73 -17.85
CA MET A 211 -7.71 4.20 -16.49
C MET A 211 -8.96 3.36 -16.23
N ARG A 212 -8.75 2.12 -15.79
CA ARG A 212 -9.85 1.19 -15.47
C ARG A 212 -10.17 1.22 -13.99
N ALA A 213 -11.43 1.14 -13.62
CA ALA A 213 -11.84 0.98 -12.23
C ALA A 213 -12.52 -0.38 -12.03
N LYS A 214 -11.99 -1.18 -11.11
CA LYS A 214 -12.52 -2.46 -10.66
C LYS A 214 -13.27 -2.24 -9.34
N VAL A 215 -14.59 -2.40 -9.34
CA VAL A 215 -15.46 -2.05 -8.20
C VAL A 215 -16.14 -3.29 -7.62
N GLY A 216 -16.01 -3.46 -6.31
CA GLY A 216 -16.62 -4.51 -5.52
C GLY A 216 -15.82 -5.81 -5.53
N TYR A 217 -15.99 -6.61 -6.59
CA TYR A 217 -15.53 -8.01 -6.61
C TYR A 217 -15.30 -8.51 -8.06
N PRO A 218 -14.49 -9.56 -8.25
CA PRO A 218 -14.21 -10.12 -9.57
C PRO A 218 -15.45 -10.75 -10.23
N ALA A 219 -15.45 -10.79 -11.56
CA ALA A 219 -16.52 -11.45 -12.31
C ALA A 219 -16.48 -12.98 -12.18
N THR A 220 -15.30 -13.54 -11.94
CA THR A 220 -15.03 -14.96 -11.78
C THR A 220 -14.29 -15.21 -10.48
N TRP A 221 -14.59 -16.33 -9.83
CA TRP A 221 -13.95 -16.71 -8.57
C TRP A 221 -12.88 -17.76 -8.82
N ARG A 222 -11.84 -17.74 -8.00
CA ARG A 222 -10.78 -18.73 -8.03
C ARG A 222 -11.31 -20.13 -7.69
N ASP A 223 -10.80 -21.12 -8.41
CA ASP A 223 -10.94 -22.52 -8.07
C ASP A 223 -9.87 -22.97 -7.06
N TYR A 224 -10.31 -23.64 -6.00
CA TYR A 224 -9.48 -24.20 -4.94
C TYR A 224 -9.49 -25.73 -4.92
N GLY A 225 -10.08 -26.40 -5.92
CA GLY A 225 -10.24 -27.86 -5.95
C GLY A 225 -8.94 -28.67 -5.84
N THR A 226 -7.79 -28.06 -6.13
CA THR A 226 -6.46 -28.69 -6.01
C THR A 226 -5.74 -28.39 -4.69
N LEU A 227 -6.33 -27.59 -3.80
CA LEU A 227 -5.78 -27.30 -2.47
C LEU A 227 -6.28 -28.32 -1.44
N ALA A 228 -5.37 -29.19 -0.98
CA ALA A 228 -5.68 -30.15 0.08
C ALA A 228 -5.66 -29.51 1.47
N ILE A 229 -6.75 -29.67 2.23
CA ILE A 229 -6.91 -29.22 3.61
C ILE A 229 -7.20 -30.43 4.51
N GLU A 230 -6.39 -30.60 5.54
CA GLU A 230 -6.42 -31.74 6.46
C GLU A 230 -6.86 -31.28 7.87
N PRO A 231 -7.94 -31.82 8.44
CA PRO A 231 -8.34 -31.53 9.82
C PRO A 231 -7.22 -31.88 10.82
N GLY A 232 -6.97 -30.98 11.78
CA GLY A 232 -5.93 -31.18 12.81
C GLY A 232 -4.49 -30.84 12.38
N ASP A 233 -4.23 -30.54 11.11
CA ASP A 233 -2.91 -30.19 10.58
C ASP A 233 -2.82 -28.69 10.21
N ALA A 234 -2.94 -27.80 11.20
CA ALA A 234 -2.96 -26.35 10.95
C ALA A 234 -1.68 -25.83 10.28
N LEU A 235 -0.51 -26.33 10.69
CA LEU A 235 0.77 -25.94 10.11
C LEU A 235 0.93 -26.47 8.68
N GLY A 236 0.61 -27.74 8.43
CA GLY A 236 0.66 -28.31 7.09
C GLY A 236 -0.35 -27.68 6.14
N ASN A 237 -1.56 -27.35 6.62
CA ASN A 237 -2.56 -26.58 5.85
C ASN A 237 -1.99 -25.23 5.41
N ARG A 238 -1.36 -24.49 6.34
CA ARG A 238 -0.74 -23.20 6.03
C ARG A 238 0.38 -23.35 4.99
N ASN A 239 1.19 -24.40 5.07
CA ASN A 239 2.28 -24.64 4.12
C ASN A 239 1.74 -25.07 2.74
N ARG A 240 0.74 -25.94 2.70
CA ARG A 240 0.06 -26.35 1.45
C ARG A 240 -0.59 -25.16 0.76
N ALA A 241 -1.28 -24.30 1.52
CA ALA A 241 -1.88 -23.06 1.05
C ALA A 241 -0.84 -22.12 0.41
N ARG A 242 0.24 -21.81 1.14
CA ARG A 242 1.32 -20.94 0.62
C ARG A 242 1.96 -21.51 -0.64
N ARG A 243 2.21 -22.82 -0.67
CA ARG A 243 2.78 -23.49 -1.85
C ARG A 243 1.81 -23.49 -3.03
N HIS A 244 0.52 -23.75 -2.80
CA HIS A 244 -0.52 -23.70 -3.83
C HIS A 244 -0.59 -22.31 -4.48
N GLU A 245 -0.59 -21.26 -3.66
CA GLU A 245 -0.59 -19.90 -4.16
C GLU A 245 0.69 -19.53 -4.91
N TRP A 246 1.85 -19.88 -4.36
CA TRP A 246 3.13 -19.62 -5.02
C TRP A 246 3.22 -20.30 -6.39
N LEU A 247 2.86 -21.58 -6.49
CA LEU A 247 2.90 -22.32 -7.76
C LEU A 247 1.94 -21.72 -8.80
N ARG A 248 0.76 -21.24 -8.36
CA ARG A 248 -0.18 -20.52 -9.21
C ARG A 248 0.45 -19.23 -9.77
N LEU A 249 1.03 -18.40 -8.90
CA LEU A 249 1.67 -17.14 -9.31
C LEU A 249 2.88 -17.38 -10.21
N ALA A 250 3.73 -18.36 -9.87
CA ALA A 250 4.90 -18.71 -10.67
C ALA A 250 4.51 -19.16 -12.09
N ALA A 251 3.42 -19.91 -12.24
CA ALA A 251 2.89 -20.35 -13.53
C ALA A 251 2.34 -19.21 -14.42
N LEU A 252 2.09 -18.01 -13.87
CA LEU A 252 1.74 -16.81 -14.66
C LEU A 252 2.96 -16.17 -15.34
N SER A 253 4.17 -16.57 -14.97
CA SER A 253 5.39 -16.04 -15.58
C SER A 253 5.43 -16.40 -17.06
N GLY A 254 5.65 -15.40 -17.92
CA GLY A 254 5.67 -15.59 -19.37
C GLY A 254 4.30 -15.66 -20.05
N THR A 255 3.20 -15.64 -19.29
CA THR A 255 1.85 -15.57 -19.87
C THR A 255 1.41 -14.12 -20.08
N ALA A 256 0.43 -13.90 -20.95
CA ALA A 256 -0.17 -12.58 -21.10
C ALA A 256 -0.88 -12.15 -19.80
N VAL A 257 -0.83 -10.87 -19.46
CA VAL A 257 -1.45 -10.37 -18.23
C VAL A 257 -2.96 -10.48 -18.29
N GLU A 258 -3.54 -11.18 -17.32
CA GLU A 258 -4.99 -11.32 -17.16
C GLU A 258 -5.59 -10.04 -16.55
N ARG A 259 -6.04 -9.11 -17.40
CA ARG A 259 -6.61 -7.82 -16.94
C ARG A 259 -7.90 -7.94 -16.11
N GLY A 260 -8.54 -9.11 -16.10
CA GLY A 260 -9.71 -9.40 -15.26
C GLY A 260 -9.36 -9.81 -13.83
N ALA A 261 -8.10 -10.21 -13.57
CA ALA A 261 -7.64 -10.67 -12.26
C ALA A 261 -7.60 -9.52 -11.24
N TRP A 262 -7.80 -9.84 -9.97
CA TRP A 262 -7.74 -8.88 -8.87
C TRP A 262 -6.49 -9.14 -8.03
N ALA A 263 -5.80 -8.09 -7.61
CA ALA A 263 -4.64 -8.21 -6.72
C ALA A 263 -5.02 -8.10 -5.23
N MET A 264 -6.25 -7.66 -4.92
CA MET A 264 -6.81 -7.62 -3.57
C MET A 264 -8.09 -8.46 -3.49
N SER A 265 -8.30 -9.07 -2.32
CA SER A 265 -9.56 -9.73 -2.01
C SER A 265 -10.69 -8.70 -1.91
N PRO A 266 -11.93 -9.01 -2.34
CA PRO A 266 -13.07 -8.13 -2.12
C PRO A 266 -13.42 -7.93 -0.63
N LEU A 267 -12.83 -8.73 0.27
CA LEU A 267 -12.97 -8.62 1.72
C LEU A 267 -11.98 -7.65 2.36
N GLU A 268 -11.01 -7.14 1.60
CA GLU A 268 -10.03 -6.19 2.10
C GLU A 268 -10.63 -4.78 2.16
N ALA A 269 -10.67 -4.15 3.34
CA ALA A 269 -11.11 -2.77 3.48
C ALA A 269 -9.99 -1.79 3.10
N ASN A 270 -9.65 -1.77 1.81
CA ASN A 270 -8.56 -0.99 1.24
C ASN A 270 -8.87 -0.59 -0.22
N ALA A 271 -7.98 0.17 -0.85
CA ALA A 271 -7.99 0.47 -2.28
C ALA A 271 -6.54 0.58 -2.80
N PHE A 272 -6.34 0.49 -4.11
CA PHE A 272 -5.04 0.78 -4.72
C PHE A 272 -5.14 1.16 -6.18
N TYR A 273 -4.10 1.84 -6.65
CA TYR A 273 -3.77 2.04 -8.05
C TYR A 273 -2.57 1.19 -8.48
N ASP A 274 -2.70 0.50 -9.61
CA ASP A 274 -1.60 -0.20 -10.28
C ASP A 274 -1.10 0.62 -11.49
N PRO A 275 0.13 1.14 -11.47
CA PRO A 275 0.68 1.90 -12.59
C PRO A 275 0.97 1.06 -13.84
N MET A 276 1.27 -0.23 -13.71
CA MET A 276 1.57 -1.14 -14.83
C MET A 276 0.29 -1.54 -15.59
N LEU A 277 -0.83 -1.61 -14.89
CA LEU A 277 -2.13 -1.91 -15.49
C LEU A 277 -2.95 -0.66 -15.82
N ASN A 278 -2.56 0.48 -15.25
CA ASN A 278 -3.33 1.73 -15.23
C ASN A 278 -4.76 1.48 -14.74
N GLU A 279 -4.88 0.89 -13.55
CA GLU A 279 -6.17 0.53 -12.97
C GLU A 279 -6.26 0.86 -11.48
N ILE A 280 -7.49 1.12 -11.04
CA ILE A 280 -7.86 1.30 -9.64
C ILE A 280 -8.68 0.07 -9.23
N ASN A 281 -8.41 -0.48 -8.06
CA ASN A 281 -9.21 -1.54 -7.44
C ASN A 281 -9.87 -1.02 -6.16
N LEU A 282 -11.19 -1.21 -6.07
CA LEU A 282 -12.05 -0.80 -4.97
C LEU A 282 -12.83 -2.03 -4.47
N PRO A 283 -12.20 -2.89 -3.64
CA PRO A 283 -12.84 -4.01 -2.96
C PRO A 283 -14.19 -3.65 -2.30
N ALA A 284 -15.12 -4.59 -2.26
CA ALA A 284 -16.44 -4.37 -1.69
C ALA A 284 -16.39 -3.98 -0.20
N ALA A 285 -15.42 -4.50 0.56
CA ALA A 285 -15.27 -4.20 1.97
C ALA A 285 -14.85 -2.75 2.28
N ILE A 286 -14.32 -1.97 1.31
CA ILE A 286 -14.13 -0.53 1.50
C ILE A 286 -15.41 0.28 1.20
N LEU A 287 -16.39 -0.32 0.51
CA LEU A 287 -17.64 0.32 0.08
C LEU A 287 -18.72 0.23 1.17
N GLN A 288 -18.37 0.69 2.37
CA GLN A 288 -19.23 0.76 3.55
C GLN A 288 -18.89 1.98 4.40
N ALA A 289 -19.74 2.30 5.39
CA ALA A 289 -19.51 3.42 6.28
C ALA A 289 -18.20 3.21 7.09
N PRO A 290 -17.42 4.29 7.33
CA PRO A 290 -17.72 5.69 7.03
C PRO A 290 -17.34 6.15 5.62
N PHE A 291 -16.75 5.30 4.78
CA PHE A 291 -16.33 5.70 3.43
C PHE A 291 -17.54 5.89 2.50
N PHE A 292 -18.43 4.91 2.45
CA PHE A 292 -19.59 4.92 1.55
C PHE A 292 -20.86 4.48 2.27
N ASP A 293 -21.93 5.25 2.09
CA ASP A 293 -23.27 4.86 2.48
C ASP A 293 -24.25 5.21 1.35
N ALA A 294 -24.91 4.18 0.81
CA ALA A 294 -25.87 4.32 -0.28
C ALA A 294 -27.13 5.12 0.12
N ALA A 295 -27.39 5.33 1.40
CA ALA A 295 -28.44 6.21 1.90
C ALA A 295 -27.93 7.62 2.26
N ALA A 296 -26.61 7.81 2.38
CA ALA A 296 -26.03 9.12 2.66
C ALA A 296 -26.09 10.04 1.43
N ASP A 297 -26.06 11.34 1.71
CA ASP A 297 -26.06 12.36 0.69
C ASP A 297 -24.69 12.45 0.00
N ASP A 298 -24.66 13.12 -1.15
CA ASP A 298 -23.45 13.17 -1.98
C ASP A 298 -22.29 13.92 -1.32
N ALA A 299 -22.52 14.95 -0.50
CA ALA A 299 -21.40 15.62 0.16
C ALA A 299 -20.61 14.65 1.05
N SER A 300 -21.31 13.80 1.78
CA SER A 300 -20.71 12.79 2.65
C SER A 300 -19.99 11.72 1.83
N ASN A 301 -20.61 11.19 0.76
CA ASN A 301 -19.99 10.16 -0.07
C ASN A 301 -18.80 10.68 -0.89
N TYR A 302 -18.83 11.92 -1.40
CA TYR A 302 -17.67 12.51 -2.06
C TYR A 302 -16.54 12.84 -1.10
N GLY A 303 -16.84 13.21 0.16
CA GLY A 303 -15.84 13.45 1.19
C GLY A 303 -15.22 12.15 1.72
N GLY A 304 -15.97 11.05 1.75
CA GLY A 304 -15.49 9.71 2.08
C GLY A 304 -14.93 8.99 0.87
N ILE A 305 -15.69 8.05 0.30
CA ILE A 305 -15.23 7.16 -0.78
C ILE A 305 -14.80 7.94 -2.02
N GLY A 306 -15.41 9.10 -2.32
CA GLY A 306 -14.99 9.94 -3.43
C GLY A 306 -13.58 10.51 -3.26
N ALA A 307 -13.19 10.89 -2.04
CA ALA A 307 -11.83 11.32 -1.72
C ALA A 307 -10.82 10.18 -1.84
N LEU A 308 -11.21 8.96 -1.42
CA LEU A 308 -10.38 7.77 -1.62
C LEU A 308 -10.22 7.41 -3.10
N ILE A 309 -11.29 7.40 -3.90
CA ILE A 309 -11.21 7.14 -5.34
C ILE A 309 -10.34 8.21 -6.03
N ALA A 310 -10.49 9.47 -5.63
CA ALA A 310 -9.67 10.56 -6.15
C ALA A 310 -8.19 10.43 -5.76
N HIS A 311 -7.90 9.90 -4.56
CA HIS A 311 -6.55 9.55 -4.12
C HIS A 311 -5.97 8.46 -5.04
N GLU A 312 -6.73 7.40 -5.36
CA GLU A 312 -6.27 6.37 -6.30
C GLU A 312 -6.07 6.89 -7.73
N ILE A 313 -6.92 7.79 -8.22
CA ILE A 313 -6.70 8.47 -9.51
C ILE A 313 -5.40 9.28 -9.47
N SER A 314 -5.11 9.89 -8.33
CA SER A 314 -3.96 10.75 -8.11
C SER A 314 -2.63 9.99 -8.09
N HIS A 315 -2.63 8.71 -7.66
CA HIS A 315 -1.45 7.85 -7.77
C HIS A 315 -0.94 7.67 -9.21
N ALA A 316 -1.78 7.87 -10.23
CA ALA A 316 -1.32 7.90 -11.62
C ALA A 316 -0.30 9.01 -11.92
N PHE A 317 -0.18 10.02 -11.04
CA PHE A 317 0.62 11.23 -11.24
C PHE A 317 1.57 11.55 -10.08
N ASP A 318 1.61 10.72 -9.05
CA ASP A 318 2.54 10.89 -7.94
C ASP A 318 4.00 10.54 -8.35
N ALA A 319 4.93 10.56 -7.39
CA ALA A 319 6.35 10.28 -7.64
C ALA A 319 6.63 8.87 -8.22
N THR A 320 5.70 7.93 -8.05
CA THR A 320 5.77 6.56 -8.57
C THR A 320 5.05 6.45 -9.90
N GLY A 321 3.76 6.78 -9.95
CA GLY A 321 2.92 6.59 -11.12
C GLY A 321 3.29 7.51 -12.28
N SER A 322 3.83 8.70 -12.02
CA SER A 322 4.35 9.59 -13.08
C SER A 322 5.43 8.93 -13.95
N GLN A 323 6.09 7.87 -13.49
CA GLN A 323 7.10 7.16 -14.28
C GLN A 323 6.52 6.23 -15.35
N PHE A 324 5.20 6.07 -15.39
CA PHE A 324 4.48 5.18 -16.30
C PHE A 324 3.57 5.95 -17.24
N ASP A 325 3.56 5.56 -18.51
CA ASP A 325 2.68 6.14 -19.52
C ASP A 325 1.24 5.64 -19.41
N SER A 326 0.36 6.14 -20.29
CA SER A 326 -1.05 5.75 -20.38
C SER A 326 -1.31 4.26 -20.63
N ARG A 327 -0.29 3.51 -21.09
CA ARG A 327 -0.36 2.07 -21.36
C ARG A 327 0.26 1.23 -20.23
N GLY A 328 0.75 1.88 -19.18
CA GLY A 328 1.45 1.24 -18.06
C GLY A 328 2.89 0.84 -18.38
N VAL A 329 3.50 1.44 -19.40
CA VAL A 329 4.92 1.24 -19.73
C VAL A 329 5.74 2.28 -18.98
N GLN A 330 6.75 1.83 -18.23
CA GLN A 330 7.70 2.73 -17.59
C GLN A 330 8.54 3.45 -18.67
N ARG A 331 8.36 4.75 -18.82
CA ARG A 331 9.13 5.60 -19.74
C ARG A 331 9.04 7.06 -19.31
N ASP A 332 10.00 7.86 -19.76
CA ASP A 332 9.90 9.31 -19.63
C ASP A 332 8.93 9.87 -20.67
N TRP A 333 8.00 10.71 -20.22
CA TRP A 333 7.02 11.42 -21.04
C TRP A 333 6.92 12.90 -20.68
N TRP A 334 7.89 13.39 -19.90
CA TRP A 334 8.01 14.76 -19.44
C TRP A 334 9.19 15.46 -20.11
N THR A 335 9.08 16.78 -20.23
CA THR A 335 10.22 17.62 -20.60
C THR A 335 11.07 17.94 -19.38
N ALA A 336 12.29 18.46 -19.59
CA ALA A 336 13.13 18.93 -18.48
C ALA A 336 12.45 20.02 -17.62
N ALA A 337 11.61 20.86 -18.22
CA ALA A 337 10.86 21.89 -17.50
C ALA A 337 9.75 21.28 -16.62
N ASP A 338 9.05 20.25 -17.13
CA ASP A 338 8.05 19.50 -16.37
C ASP A 338 8.70 18.83 -15.15
N HIS A 339 9.83 18.15 -15.35
CA HIS A 339 10.63 17.54 -14.27
C HIS A 339 11.05 18.57 -13.24
N ALA A 340 11.58 19.72 -13.65
CA ALA A 340 12.00 20.77 -12.71
C ALA A 340 10.85 21.31 -11.86
N ALA A 341 9.66 21.49 -12.46
CA ALA A 341 8.47 21.94 -11.74
C ALA A 341 7.95 20.88 -10.76
N PHE A 342 7.88 19.63 -11.20
CA PHE A 342 7.45 18.51 -10.35
C PHE A 342 8.43 18.26 -9.20
N ASP A 343 9.74 18.35 -9.45
CA ASP A 343 10.78 18.23 -8.42
C ASP A 343 10.67 19.34 -7.37
N ALA A 344 10.42 20.58 -7.80
CA ALA A 344 10.23 21.71 -6.88
C ALA A 344 9.01 21.49 -5.98
N PHE A 345 7.89 21.05 -6.57
CA PHE A 345 6.68 20.69 -5.83
C PHE A 345 6.95 19.54 -4.84
N SER A 346 7.58 18.46 -5.32
CA SER A 346 7.93 17.27 -4.54
C SER A 346 8.80 17.60 -3.33
N LYS A 347 9.89 18.37 -3.54
CA LYS A 347 10.80 18.80 -2.48
C LYS A 347 10.09 19.70 -1.47
N GLY A 348 9.24 20.62 -1.95
CA GLY A 348 8.46 21.49 -1.09
C GLY A 348 7.48 20.72 -0.20
N LEU A 349 6.79 19.72 -0.76
CA LEU A 349 5.86 18.87 -0.01
C LEU A 349 6.60 17.99 1.00
N ALA A 350 7.69 17.32 0.59
CA ALA A 350 8.50 16.50 1.48
C ALA A 350 9.03 17.32 2.67
N ALA A 351 9.59 18.51 2.42
CA ALA A 351 10.11 19.38 3.46
C ALA A 351 9.03 19.83 4.48
N ARG A 352 7.78 20.01 4.03
CA ARG A 352 6.68 20.32 4.95
C ARG A 352 6.37 19.15 5.88
N PHE A 353 6.40 17.91 5.37
CA PHE A 353 6.19 16.73 6.20
C PHE A 353 7.40 16.42 7.10
N ASP A 354 8.62 16.65 6.64
CA ASP A 354 9.84 16.50 7.45
C ASP A 354 9.85 17.43 8.68
N ALA A 355 9.10 18.53 8.65
CA ALA A 355 8.96 19.46 9.76
C ALA A 355 7.91 19.01 10.80
N LEU A 356 7.07 18.01 10.50
CA LEU A 356 5.97 17.58 11.36
C LEU A 356 6.42 16.47 12.31
N GLU A 357 6.11 16.63 13.59
CA GLU A 357 6.32 15.59 14.61
C GLU A 357 5.13 14.62 14.65
N ALA A 358 5.44 13.33 14.63
CA ALA A 358 4.48 12.24 14.75
C ALA A 358 4.47 11.63 16.17
N LEU A 359 5.61 11.68 16.85
CA LEU A 359 5.80 11.37 18.27
C LEU A 359 6.77 12.42 18.85
N PRO A 360 6.85 12.60 20.18
CA PRO A 360 7.77 13.55 20.79
C PRO A 360 9.22 13.37 20.30
N GLY A 361 9.74 14.37 19.58
CA GLY A 361 11.09 14.35 19.02
C GLY A 361 11.31 13.42 17.81
N ILE A 362 10.25 12.79 17.28
CA ILE A 362 10.31 11.91 16.10
C ILE A 362 9.45 12.51 14.99
N ARG A 363 10.12 12.90 13.90
CA ARG A 363 9.49 13.53 12.76
C ARG A 363 9.07 12.52 11.69
N VAL A 364 8.12 12.93 10.86
CA VAL A 364 7.75 12.17 9.66
C VAL A 364 8.92 12.20 8.68
N ASN A 365 9.10 11.09 7.95
CA ASN A 365 9.98 11.07 6.79
C ASN A 365 9.18 11.50 5.55
N GLY A 366 9.31 12.77 5.17
CA GLY A 366 8.58 13.38 4.05
C GLY A 366 8.95 12.80 2.70
N ARG A 367 10.17 12.25 2.55
CA ARG A 367 10.59 11.53 1.34
C ARG A 367 9.97 10.13 1.24
N LEU A 368 9.89 9.40 2.35
CA LEU A 368 9.21 8.10 2.42
C LEU A 368 7.71 8.25 2.14
N THR A 369 7.10 9.32 2.66
CA THR A 369 5.66 9.53 2.59
C THR A 369 5.19 10.33 1.37
N LEU A 370 6.12 10.69 0.47
CA LEU A 370 5.88 11.65 -0.59
C LEU A 370 4.72 11.26 -1.51
N SER A 371 4.73 10.05 -2.06
CA SER A 371 3.70 9.59 -3.00
C SER A 371 2.30 9.64 -2.39
N GLU A 372 2.15 9.16 -1.16
CA GLU A 372 0.88 9.17 -0.42
C GLU A 372 0.41 10.59 -0.08
N ASN A 373 1.33 11.46 0.35
CA ASN A 373 1.00 12.85 0.66
C ASN A 373 0.57 13.62 -0.60
N MET A 374 1.16 13.30 -1.76
CA MET A 374 0.71 13.84 -3.05
C MET A 374 -0.69 13.33 -3.39
N ALA A 375 -0.91 12.02 -3.28
CA ALA A 375 -2.20 11.40 -3.60
C ALA A 375 -3.32 11.91 -2.69
N ASP A 376 -3.08 12.12 -1.39
CA ASP A 376 -4.03 12.75 -0.47
C ASP A 376 -4.37 14.20 -0.84
N LEU A 377 -3.35 15.00 -1.14
CA LEU A 377 -3.50 16.40 -1.50
C LEU A 377 -4.27 16.56 -2.82
N MET A 378 -3.81 15.86 -3.85
CA MET A 378 -4.43 15.87 -5.17
C MET A 378 -5.83 15.25 -5.11
N GLY A 379 -5.99 14.15 -4.39
CA GLY A 379 -7.25 13.43 -4.23
C GLY A 379 -8.32 14.29 -3.59
N LEU A 380 -8.03 14.96 -2.46
CA LEU A 380 -9.02 15.81 -1.81
C LEU A 380 -9.42 17.02 -2.67
N GLN A 381 -8.45 17.65 -3.37
CA GLN A 381 -8.73 18.74 -4.31
C GLN A 381 -9.62 18.29 -5.46
N LEU A 382 -9.35 17.11 -6.01
CA LEU A 382 -10.12 16.52 -7.10
C LEU A 382 -11.53 16.11 -6.65
N ALA A 383 -11.66 15.46 -5.50
CA ALA A 383 -12.95 15.07 -4.94
C ALA A 383 -13.84 16.28 -4.65
N TRP A 384 -13.25 17.36 -4.13
CA TRP A 384 -13.98 18.62 -3.93
C TRP A 384 -14.49 19.21 -5.26
N ARG A 385 -13.65 19.23 -6.30
CA ARG A 385 -14.07 19.66 -7.65
C ARG A 385 -15.22 18.80 -8.17
N ALA A 386 -15.08 17.48 -8.12
CA ALA A 386 -16.12 16.57 -8.60
C ALA A 386 -17.45 16.73 -7.84
N TYR A 387 -17.39 16.94 -6.53
CA TYR A 387 -18.58 17.27 -5.73
C TYR A 387 -19.26 18.56 -6.20
N GLN A 388 -18.49 19.63 -6.44
CA GLN A 388 -19.03 20.88 -6.98
C GLN A 388 -19.66 20.69 -8.36
N HIS A 389 -19.05 19.88 -9.24
CA HIS A 389 -19.64 19.54 -10.53
C HIS A 389 -20.95 18.76 -10.39
N ALA A 390 -21.02 17.82 -9.43
CA ALA A 390 -22.21 17.03 -9.17
C ALA A 390 -23.41 17.89 -8.68
N LEU A 391 -23.13 19.02 -8.01
CA LEU A 391 -24.17 19.98 -7.64
C LEU A 391 -24.77 20.72 -8.85
N GLY A 392 -24.06 20.80 -9.98
CA GLY A 392 -24.54 21.46 -11.19
C GLY A 392 -24.91 22.93 -10.98
N GLY A 393 -24.16 23.63 -10.12
CA GLY A 393 -24.43 25.04 -9.75
C GLY A 393 -25.57 25.24 -8.75
N LYS A 394 -26.22 24.18 -8.27
CA LYS A 394 -27.25 24.27 -7.23
C LYS A 394 -26.61 24.36 -5.84
N PRO A 395 -27.23 25.08 -4.88
CA PRO A 395 -26.77 25.06 -3.50
C PRO A 395 -26.94 23.67 -2.90
N ALA A 396 -25.93 23.20 -2.17
CA ALA A 396 -26.04 21.95 -1.41
C ALA A 396 -27.04 22.11 -0.25
N PRO A 397 -27.86 21.08 0.05
CA PRO A 397 -28.78 21.12 1.17
C PRO A 397 -28.02 21.20 2.51
N VAL A 398 -28.57 22.00 3.43
CA VAL A 398 -28.16 22.01 4.83
C VAL A 398 -28.83 20.82 5.52
N ILE A 399 -28.02 19.93 6.10
CA ILE A 399 -28.50 18.70 6.76
C ILE A 399 -27.93 18.68 8.17
N GLY A 400 -28.78 18.51 9.18
CA GLY A 400 -28.35 18.49 10.59
C GLY A 400 -27.60 19.76 11.01
N GLY A 401 -28.01 20.92 10.50
CA GLY A 401 -27.39 22.22 10.77
C GLY A 401 -26.03 22.46 10.10
N ARG A 402 -25.60 21.58 9.19
CA ARG A 402 -24.29 21.67 8.51
C ARG A 402 -24.43 21.87 7.01
N SER A 403 -23.59 22.73 6.46
CA SER A 403 -23.49 22.96 5.01
C SER A 403 -22.94 21.72 4.29
N GLY A 404 -23.12 21.64 2.97
CA GLY A 404 -22.51 20.58 2.15
C GLY A 404 -20.99 20.55 2.30
N ALA A 405 -20.33 21.71 2.30
CA ALA A 405 -18.88 21.81 2.48
C ALA A 405 -18.42 21.25 3.83
N GLN A 406 -19.11 21.62 4.93
CA GLN A 406 -18.80 21.08 6.26
C GLN A 406 -18.96 19.57 6.30
N ARG A 407 -20.04 19.02 5.70
CA ARG A 407 -20.30 17.57 5.68
C ARG A 407 -19.27 16.81 4.84
N PHE A 408 -18.84 17.37 3.71
CA PHE A 408 -17.73 16.83 2.90
C PHE A 408 -16.43 16.70 3.72
N PHE A 409 -15.98 17.79 4.35
CA PHE A 409 -14.73 17.75 5.12
C PHE A 409 -14.84 16.91 6.39
N LEU A 410 -16.02 16.83 7.00
CA LEU A 410 -16.25 15.93 8.15
C LEU A 410 -16.19 14.46 7.72
N ALA A 411 -16.79 14.09 6.60
CA ALA A 411 -16.69 12.73 6.06
C ALA A 411 -15.23 12.36 5.72
N TYR A 412 -14.49 13.29 5.10
CA TYR A 412 -13.06 13.13 4.85
C TYR A 412 -12.23 12.98 6.13
N ALA A 413 -12.54 13.73 7.19
CA ALA A 413 -11.82 13.59 8.44
C ALA A 413 -12.15 12.26 9.15
N GLN A 414 -13.38 11.76 9.02
CA GLN A 414 -13.85 10.54 9.70
C GLN A 414 -13.13 9.26 9.23
N GLN A 415 -12.76 9.15 7.96
CA GLN A 415 -11.96 8.02 7.47
C GLN A 415 -10.58 7.92 8.15
N TRP A 416 -10.08 9.04 8.71
CA TRP A 416 -8.81 9.10 9.41
C TRP A 416 -8.93 9.01 10.94
N ALA A 417 -10.11 8.65 11.46
CA ALA A 417 -10.36 8.47 12.89
C ALA A 417 -9.66 7.22 13.44
N VAL A 418 -8.33 7.28 13.52
CA VAL A 418 -7.45 6.17 13.90
C VAL A 418 -6.60 6.59 15.09
N LYS A 419 -6.63 5.78 16.15
CA LYS A 419 -5.74 5.91 17.31
C LYS A 419 -4.81 4.71 17.37
N ARG A 420 -3.51 4.96 17.48
CA ARG A 420 -2.47 3.93 17.54
C ARG A 420 -1.65 4.09 18.82
N ARG A 421 -1.02 3.00 19.24
CA ARG A 421 -0.02 3.00 20.31
C ARG A 421 1.32 3.50 19.77
N ASP A 422 2.11 4.12 20.62
CA ASP A 422 3.38 4.74 20.23
C ASP A 422 4.37 3.74 19.63
N GLU A 423 4.40 2.49 20.12
CA GLU A 423 5.25 1.42 19.58
C GLU A 423 4.91 1.13 18.12
N ARG A 424 3.60 1.00 17.82
CA ARG A 424 3.12 0.78 16.45
C ARG A 424 3.33 2.01 15.58
N THR A 425 3.13 3.21 16.12
CA THR A 425 3.41 4.47 15.38
C THR A 425 4.89 4.55 15.02
N LEU A 426 5.79 4.30 15.96
CA LEU A 426 7.23 4.29 15.74
C LEU A 426 7.63 3.27 14.68
N GLN A 427 7.09 2.05 14.76
CA GLN A 427 7.32 1.03 13.74
C GLN A 427 6.93 1.52 12.35
N LEU A 428 5.73 2.07 12.19
CA LEU A 428 5.22 2.54 10.90
C LEU A 428 6.03 3.71 10.35
N LEU A 429 6.49 4.64 11.18
CA LEU A 429 7.33 5.76 10.75
C LEU A 429 8.64 5.33 10.06
N THR A 430 9.08 4.09 10.25
CA THR A 430 10.29 3.56 9.62
C THR A 430 10.08 2.92 8.25
N SER A 431 8.85 2.55 7.89
CA SER A 431 8.59 1.68 6.72
C SER A 431 7.28 1.92 5.98
N ASP A 432 6.29 2.53 6.61
CA ASP A 432 4.98 2.82 6.02
C ASP A 432 5.10 4.07 5.13
N PRO A 433 4.73 4.00 3.83
CA PRO A 433 4.71 5.18 2.98
C PRO A 433 3.58 6.14 3.36
N HIS A 434 2.66 5.78 4.25
CA HIS A 434 1.60 6.69 4.66
C HIS A 434 2.01 7.56 5.84
N ALA A 435 1.73 8.86 5.75
CA ALA A 435 1.82 9.74 6.91
C ALA A 435 0.83 9.31 8.02
N PRO A 436 1.09 9.67 9.29
CA PRO A 436 0.14 9.46 10.38
C PRO A 436 -1.28 9.99 10.06
N PRO A 437 -2.35 9.27 10.44
CA PRO A 437 -3.72 9.58 10.04
C PRO A 437 -4.17 11.02 10.31
N ALA A 438 -3.82 11.60 11.46
CA ALA A 438 -4.17 12.98 11.77
C ALA A 438 -3.53 14.00 10.80
N LEU A 439 -2.33 13.72 10.30
CA LEU A 439 -1.67 14.56 9.29
C LEU A 439 -2.34 14.38 7.92
N ARG A 440 -2.73 13.15 7.57
CA ARG A 440 -3.51 12.87 6.35
C ARG A 440 -4.89 13.56 6.36
N ALA A 441 -5.54 13.67 7.51
CA ALA A 441 -6.79 14.44 7.65
C ALA A 441 -6.57 15.95 7.52
N ASN A 442 -5.60 16.49 8.26
CA ASN A 442 -5.48 17.92 8.46
C ASN A 442 -4.73 18.60 7.31
N PHE A 443 -3.61 18.03 6.87
CA PHE A 443 -2.71 18.70 5.92
C PHE A 443 -3.38 19.00 4.57
N PRO A 444 -4.06 18.05 3.91
CA PRO A 444 -4.77 18.30 2.65
C PRO A 444 -5.91 19.29 2.82
N ALA A 445 -6.71 19.17 3.89
CA ALA A 445 -7.87 20.04 4.13
C ALA A 445 -7.45 21.52 4.24
N MET A 446 -6.35 21.82 4.94
CA MET A 446 -5.80 23.18 5.05
C MET A 446 -5.28 23.77 3.72
N GLN A 447 -5.18 22.97 2.65
CA GLN A 447 -4.79 23.49 1.34
C GLN A 447 -6.00 23.99 0.52
N LEU A 448 -7.24 23.69 0.94
CA LEU A 448 -8.44 24.09 0.21
C LEU A 448 -9.06 25.35 0.81
N ASP A 449 -9.30 26.37 -0.04
CA ASP A 449 -10.04 27.58 0.35
C ASP A 449 -11.41 27.24 0.95
N ALA A 450 -12.09 26.26 0.35
CA ALA A 450 -13.40 25.79 0.80
C ALA A 450 -13.41 25.26 2.24
N PHE A 451 -12.30 24.72 2.75
CA PHE A 451 -12.20 24.33 4.15
C PHE A 451 -12.22 25.56 5.06
N HIS A 452 -11.40 26.56 4.72
CA HIS A 452 -11.34 27.81 5.46
C HIS A 452 -12.67 28.57 5.42
N ASP A 453 -13.37 28.57 4.29
CA ASP A 453 -14.69 29.18 4.15
C ASP A 453 -15.77 28.42 4.94
N ALA A 454 -15.75 27.08 4.91
CA ALA A 454 -16.73 26.24 5.59
C ALA A 454 -16.64 26.30 7.12
N PHE A 455 -15.44 26.49 7.67
CA PHE A 455 -15.19 26.52 9.11
C PHE A 455 -14.79 27.92 9.64
N GLY A 456 -14.67 28.91 8.77
CA GLY A 456 -14.38 30.30 9.14
C GLY A 456 -13.04 30.50 9.82
N THR A 457 -12.02 29.69 9.51
CA THR A 457 -10.70 29.73 10.15
C THR A 457 -9.97 31.05 9.90
N ARG A 458 -9.17 31.51 10.85
CA ARG A 458 -8.48 32.80 10.84
C ARG A 458 -7.02 32.67 11.27
N THR A 459 -6.22 33.69 10.99
CA THR A 459 -4.84 33.78 11.49
C THR A 459 -4.80 33.54 13.00
N GLY A 460 -3.95 32.60 13.44
CA GLY A 460 -3.85 32.16 14.83
C GLY A 460 -4.49 30.79 15.09
N ASP A 461 -5.44 30.36 14.26
CA ASP A 461 -5.99 29.00 14.36
C ASP A 461 -4.94 27.98 13.91
N ALA A 462 -4.88 26.83 14.60
CA ALA A 462 -3.91 25.77 14.30
C ALA A 462 -4.03 25.22 12.86
N MET A 463 -5.23 25.27 12.29
CA MET A 463 -5.50 24.82 10.92
C MET A 463 -5.66 25.97 9.90
N TYR A 464 -5.19 27.17 10.23
CA TYR A 464 -5.18 28.27 9.26
C TYR A 464 -3.90 28.26 8.41
N LEU A 465 -4.08 28.37 7.11
CA LEU A 465 -3.00 28.58 6.14
C LEU A 465 -3.36 29.78 5.27
N ALA A 466 -2.43 30.73 5.11
CA ALA A 466 -2.65 31.88 4.25
C ALA A 466 -2.81 31.44 2.78
N PRO A 467 -3.63 32.13 1.95
CA PRO A 467 -3.89 31.72 0.57
C PRO A 467 -2.63 31.46 -0.27
N ALA A 468 -1.60 32.30 -0.12
CA ALA A 468 -0.33 32.17 -0.83
C ALA A 468 0.55 30.99 -0.37
N ALA A 469 0.29 30.42 0.81
CA ALA A 469 1.01 29.28 1.35
C ALA A 469 0.33 27.93 1.01
N ARG A 470 -0.89 27.96 0.47
CA ARG A 470 -1.66 26.77 0.08
C ARG A 470 -1.07 26.14 -1.18
N LEU A 471 -0.84 24.83 -1.15
CA LEU A 471 -0.38 24.06 -2.31
C LEU A 471 -1.58 23.72 -3.20
N ARG A 472 -1.46 23.97 -4.49
CA ARG A 472 -2.46 23.62 -5.50
C ARG A 472 -1.80 22.81 -6.60
N VAL A 473 -2.44 21.70 -6.96
CA VAL A 473 -1.93 20.84 -8.05
C VAL A 473 -2.80 20.99 -9.29
N TRP A 474 -4.09 20.75 -9.12
CA TRP A 474 -5.11 20.83 -10.17
C TRP A 474 -5.51 22.24 -10.54
#